data_AF-A0A1V5DMC0-F1
#
_entry.id   AF-A0A1V5DMC0-F1
#
_cell.length_a   1.000
_cell.length_b   1.000
_cell.length_c   1.000
_cell.angle_alpha   90.00
_cell.angle_beta   90.00
_cell.angle_gamma   90.00
#
_symmetry.space_group_name_H-M   'P 1'
#
loop_
_entity.id
_entity.type
_entity.pdbx_description
1 polymer ?
#
loop_
_entity_poly.entity_id
_entity_poly.type
_entity_poly.pdbx_seq_one_letter_code
_entity_poly.pdbx_strand_id
1 'polypeptide(L)'
;MEESKTNCQKRDNELQESKELYTKLVNTIPDVIVRTDLEGKILFVNDHTLQISDYSRAELEGRNMLMFIAPEEWDRVVQNTLLMMERRLGPREYLMTMKDGRKIPFEVNGDVLRSEDGTPFGLVFVCRDITDRKLAEETIHKSYALLQSVVESSKEIVIFALDRQYRYIAFNENHSETMKRIWGADIVLGSSMLEYIKNPEDRMKAKNNFDCALSGKSFKVSEAYGDTALERRYYEDIYNPIIDENGNVIGLTLFLTDVTDRRLAEAEREKIIAELQQALSQVKTLSGLLPICASCKKIRDDKGYWHQVELYVRDRTKAEFSHGICPDCAQRLYPEYYTKK
;
A
#
# COMPACT_ATOMS: atom_id res chain seq x y z
N MET A 1 -61.10 -41.07 41.12
CA MET A 1 -59.88 -41.86 40.82
C MET A 1 -59.47 -41.75 39.35
N GLU A 2 -60.41 -41.63 38.40
CA GLU A 2 -60.12 -41.36 36.98
C GLU A 2 -59.58 -39.95 36.71
N GLU A 3 -60.10 -38.90 37.36
CA GLU A 3 -59.60 -37.52 37.19
C GLU A 3 -58.11 -37.35 37.59
N SER A 4 -57.64 -38.12 38.58
CA SER A 4 -56.23 -38.08 39.01
C SER A 4 -55.30 -38.76 38.00
N LYS A 5 -55.77 -39.75 37.25
CA LYS A 5 -55.00 -40.40 36.16
C LYS A 5 -54.95 -39.51 34.93
N THR A 6 -56.07 -38.86 34.58
CA THR A 6 -56.15 -37.92 33.46
C THR A 6 -55.30 -36.66 33.67
N ASN A 7 -55.22 -36.15 34.91
CA ASN A 7 -54.35 -35.02 35.25
C ASN A 7 -52.85 -35.38 35.26
N CYS A 8 -52.49 -36.61 35.65
CA CYS A 8 -51.11 -37.10 35.55
C CYS A 8 -50.69 -37.22 34.08
N GLN A 9 -51.53 -37.83 33.24
CA GLN A 9 -51.27 -38.00 31.81
C GLN A 9 -51.12 -36.66 31.06
N LYS A 10 -51.92 -35.65 31.42
CA LYS A 10 -51.79 -34.29 30.86
C LYS A 10 -50.49 -33.61 31.27
N ARG A 11 -50.12 -33.66 32.55
CA ARG A 11 -48.85 -33.08 33.05
C ARG A 11 -47.63 -33.78 32.46
N ASP A 12 -47.69 -35.10 32.27
CA ASP A 12 -46.60 -35.86 31.65
C ASP A 12 -46.45 -35.50 30.17
N ASN A 13 -47.55 -35.32 29.43
CA ASN A 13 -47.51 -34.85 28.04
C ASN A 13 -47.00 -33.41 27.92
N GLU A 14 -47.47 -32.48 28.75
CA GLU A 14 -47.00 -31.08 28.75
C GLU A 14 -45.49 -31.00 29.08
N LEU A 15 -45.02 -31.82 30.03
CA LEU A 15 -43.61 -31.90 30.38
C LEU A 15 -42.77 -32.47 29.23
N GLN A 16 -43.29 -33.47 28.52
CA GLN A 16 -42.63 -34.07 27.37
C GLN A 16 -42.54 -33.09 26.19
N GLU A 17 -43.64 -32.41 25.86
CA GLU A 17 -43.67 -31.38 24.81
C GLU A 17 -42.71 -30.23 25.12
N SER A 18 -42.67 -29.77 26.38
CA SER A 18 -41.73 -28.72 26.82
C SER A 18 -40.27 -29.17 26.66
N LYS A 19 -39.93 -30.41 27.07
CA LYS A 19 -38.57 -30.96 26.90
C LYS A 19 -38.18 -31.09 25.44
N GLU A 20 -39.09 -31.56 24.59
CA GLU A 20 -38.84 -31.69 23.15
C GLU A 20 -38.62 -30.34 22.49
N LEU A 21 -39.44 -29.34 22.85
CA LEU A 21 -39.29 -27.97 22.36
C LEU A 21 -37.93 -27.38 22.80
N TYR A 22 -37.58 -27.50 24.08
CA TYR A 22 -36.29 -27.04 24.61
C TYR A 22 -35.11 -27.69 23.88
N THR A 23 -35.16 -29.01 23.68
CA THR A 23 -34.10 -29.75 23.00
C THR A 23 -33.94 -29.29 21.56
N LYS A 24 -35.06 -29.06 20.84
CA LYS A 24 -35.02 -28.52 19.48
C LYS A 24 -34.43 -27.11 19.43
N LEU A 25 -34.87 -26.20 20.31
CA LEU A 25 -34.37 -24.82 20.34
C LEU A 25 -32.87 -24.75 20.60
N VAL A 26 -32.36 -25.54 21.55
CA VAL A 26 -30.95 -25.59 21.91
C VAL A 26 -30.10 -26.22 20.80
N ASN A 27 -30.64 -27.19 20.06
CA ASN A 27 -29.95 -27.85 18.96
C ASN A 27 -29.97 -27.05 17.64
N THR A 28 -30.90 -26.10 17.46
CA THR A 28 -30.90 -25.21 16.29
C THR A 28 -29.91 -24.06 16.39
N ILE A 29 -29.36 -23.82 17.59
CA ILE A 29 -28.35 -22.77 17.80
C ILE A 29 -26.99 -23.31 17.33
N PRO A 30 -26.30 -22.62 16.40
CA PRO A 30 -24.98 -23.02 15.89
C PRO A 30 -23.85 -22.62 16.84
N ASP A 31 -24.10 -22.70 18.15
CA ASP A 31 -23.13 -22.44 19.21
C ASP A 31 -23.08 -23.67 20.12
N VAL A 32 -21.92 -23.92 20.74
CA VAL A 32 -21.72 -25.00 21.71
C VAL A 32 -22.46 -24.62 22.99
N ILE A 33 -23.36 -25.48 23.46
CA ILE A 33 -24.11 -25.24 24.70
C ILE A 33 -23.81 -26.36 25.68
N VAL A 34 -23.25 -25.98 26.83
CA VAL A 34 -22.85 -26.90 27.90
C VAL A 34 -23.50 -26.48 29.20
N ARG A 35 -24.12 -27.44 29.89
CA ARG A 35 -24.59 -27.26 31.27
C ARG A 35 -23.75 -28.11 32.21
N THR A 36 -23.36 -27.52 33.32
CA THR A 36 -22.58 -28.17 34.37
C THR A 36 -23.23 -28.04 35.74
N ASP A 37 -22.80 -28.85 36.71
CA ASP A 37 -23.02 -28.57 38.12
C ASP A 37 -22.06 -27.47 38.64
N LEU A 38 -22.13 -27.15 39.94
CA LEU A 38 -21.27 -26.12 40.55
C LEU A 38 -19.79 -26.51 40.61
N GLU A 39 -19.48 -27.80 40.44
CA GLU A 39 -18.12 -28.34 40.43
C GLU A 39 -17.53 -28.39 39.00
N GLY A 40 -18.30 -27.99 38.00
CA GLY A 40 -17.90 -27.95 36.59
C GLY A 40 -18.07 -29.30 35.87
N LYS A 41 -18.79 -30.26 36.46
CA LYS A 41 -19.09 -31.54 35.83
C LYS A 41 -20.21 -31.38 34.80
N ILE A 42 -20.00 -31.86 33.59
CA ILE A 42 -20.93 -31.73 32.47
C ILE A 42 -22.16 -32.61 32.73
N LEU A 43 -23.33 -31.97 32.76
CA LEU A 43 -24.63 -32.60 32.92
C LEU A 43 -25.39 -32.70 31.60
N PHE A 44 -25.13 -31.78 30.67
CA PHE A 44 -25.79 -31.76 29.37
C PHE A 44 -24.93 -31.01 28.35
N VAL A 45 -24.99 -31.50 27.11
CA VAL A 45 -24.42 -30.85 25.92
C VAL A 45 -25.44 -30.90 24.78
N ASN A 46 -25.45 -29.86 23.94
CA ASN A 46 -26.22 -29.87 22.70
C ASN A 46 -25.51 -30.70 21.61
N ASP A 47 -26.23 -31.06 20.55
CA ASP A 47 -25.67 -31.91 19.49
C ASP A 47 -24.55 -31.22 18.71
N HIS A 48 -24.57 -29.89 18.65
CA HIS A 48 -23.50 -29.10 18.03
C HIS A 48 -22.17 -29.23 18.77
N THR A 49 -22.20 -29.36 20.11
CA THR A 49 -21.01 -29.67 20.92
C THR A 49 -20.32 -30.96 20.45
N LEU A 50 -21.11 -31.98 20.11
CA LEU A 50 -20.59 -33.27 19.66
C LEU A 50 -19.95 -33.17 18.27
N GLN A 51 -20.53 -32.35 17.38
CA GLN A 51 -20.03 -32.13 16.02
C GLN A 51 -18.69 -31.38 15.99
N ILE A 52 -18.52 -30.37 16.85
CA ILE A 52 -17.31 -29.55 16.88
C ILE A 52 -16.17 -30.22 17.65
N SER A 53 -16.50 -30.89 18.75
CA SER A 53 -15.48 -31.39 19.68
C SER A 53 -14.94 -32.79 19.34
N ASP A 54 -15.58 -33.51 18.42
CA ASP A 54 -15.31 -34.91 18.05
C ASP A 54 -15.41 -35.90 19.23
N TYR A 55 -16.03 -35.49 20.34
CA TYR A 55 -16.34 -36.37 21.46
C TYR A 55 -17.75 -36.92 21.36
N SER A 56 -17.93 -38.15 21.85
CA SER A 56 -19.26 -38.72 22.04
C SER A 56 -19.91 -38.20 23.33
N ARG A 57 -21.24 -38.14 23.37
CA ARG A 57 -22.01 -37.71 24.55
C ARG A 57 -21.61 -38.47 25.82
N ALA A 58 -21.39 -39.78 25.72
CA ALA A 58 -20.99 -40.63 26.85
C ALA A 58 -19.57 -40.36 27.36
N GLU A 59 -18.69 -39.81 26.51
CA GLU A 59 -17.34 -39.39 26.93
C GLU A 59 -17.36 -38.03 27.65
N LEU A 60 -18.37 -37.21 27.40
CA LEU A 60 -18.49 -35.85 27.93
C LEU A 60 -19.33 -35.78 29.20
N GLU A 61 -20.46 -36.47 29.22
CA GLU A 61 -21.35 -36.48 30.39
C GLU A 61 -20.62 -37.06 31.60
N GLY A 62 -20.56 -36.27 32.67
CA GLY A 62 -19.87 -36.63 33.90
C GLY A 62 -18.38 -36.32 33.96
N ARG A 63 -17.76 -35.81 32.88
CA ARG A 63 -16.41 -35.24 32.92
C ARG A 63 -16.43 -33.77 33.33
N ASN A 64 -15.27 -33.25 33.74
CA ASN A 64 -15.14 -31.83 34.08
C ASN A 64 -14.87 -30.99 32.82
N MET A 65 -15.55 -29.86 32.67
CA MET A 65 -15.42 -28.96 31.51
C MET A 65 -14.00 -28.42 31.28
N LEU A 66 -13.15 -28.37 32.31
CA LEU A 66 -11.75 -27.95 32.20
C LEU A 66 -10.92 -28.84 31.27
N MET A 67 -11.38 -30.06 30.95
CA MET A 67 -10.71 -30.93 29.99
C MET A 67 -10.62 -30.32 28.58
N PHE A 68 -11.54 -29.42 28.24
CA PHE A 68 -11.56 -28.71 26.97
C PHE A 68 -10.73 -27.44 26.98
N ILE A 69 -10.24 -27.00 28.14
CA ILE A 69 -9.62 -25.70 28.31
C ILE A 69 -8.13 -25.93 28.41
N ALA A 70 -7.36 -25.13 27.67
CA ALA A 70 -5.91 -25.18 27.76
C ALA A 70 -5.45 -24.97 29.22
N PRO A 71 -4.48 -25.73 29.75
CA PRO A 71 -4.04 -25.62 31.15
C PRO A 71 -3.63 -24.20 31.56
N GLU A 72 -3.11 -23.42 30.61
CA GLU A 72 -2.69 -22.03 30.82
C GLU A 72 -3.88 -21.08 31.07
N GLU A 73 -5.10 -21.50 30.72
CA GLU A 73 -6.34 -20.74 30.84
C GLU A 73 -7.18 -21.15 32.07
N TRP A 74 -6.78 -22.21 32.80
CA TRP A 74 -7.56 -22.74 33.93
C TRP A 74 -7.80 -21.70 35.03
N ASP A 75 -6.76 -20.98 35.45
CA ASP A 75 -6.88 -19.95 36.49
C ASP A 75 -7.87 -18.86 36.07
N ARG A 76 -7.81 -18.44 34.80
CA ARG A 76 -8.70 -17.40 34.26
C ARG A 76 -10.15 -17.88 34.22
N VAL A 77 -10.38 -19.13 33.84
CA VAL A 77 -11.73 -19.72 33.80
C VAL A 77 -12.31 -19.87 35.21
N VAL A 78 -11.54 -20.37 36.16
CA VAL A 78 -11.99 -20.52 37.55
C VAL A 78 -12.32 -19.15 38.16
N GLN A 79 -11.45 -18.15 37.99
CA GLN A 79 -11.69 -16.79 38.47
C GLN A 79 -12.93 -16.16 37.84
N ASN A 80 -13.09 -16.28 36.51
CA ASN A 80 -14.26 -15.76 35.84
C ASN A 80 -15.54 -16.49 36.24
N THR A 81 -15.48 -17.80 36.51
CA THR A 81 -16.63 -18.57 36.99
C THR A 81 -17.06 -18.13 38.39
N LEU A 82 -16.11 -17.86 39.30
CA LEU A 82 -16.39 -17.28 40.63
C LEU A 82 -17.02 -15.88 40.52
N LEU A 83 -16.44 -15.01 39.68
CA LEU A 83 -16.97 -13.67 39.44
C LEU A 83 -18.39 -13.69 38.83
N MET A 84 -18.70 -14.73 38.04
CA MET A 84 -20.04 -14.94 37.48
C MET A 84 -21.11 -15.20 38.55
N MET A 85 -20.72 -15.78 39.70
CA MET A 85 -21.62 -16.02 40.83
C MET A 85 -22.07 -14.73 41.51
N GLU A 86 -21.23 -13.69 41.45
CA GLU A 86 -21.50 -12.38 42.07
C GLU A 86 -22.18 -11.41 41.10
N ARG A 87 -21.78 -11.42 39.82
CA ARG A 87 -22.31 -10.51 38.80
C ARG A 87 -22.38 -11.17 37.43
N ARG A 88 -23.27 -10.66 36.58
CA ARG A 88 -23.30 -11.06 35.18
C ARG A 88 -22.00 -10.63 34.49
N LEU A 89 -21.28 -11.59 33.93
CA LEU A 89 -20.11 -11.34 33.10
C LEU A 89 -20.52 -11.23 31.64
N GLY A 90 -19.85 -10.34 30.91
CA GLY A 90 -19.95 -10.31 29.45
C GLY A 90 -19.18 -11.48 28.81
N PRO A 91 -19.24 -11.60 27.47
CA PRO A 91 -18.54 -12.65 26.73
C PRO A 91 -17.03 -12.60 26.98
N ARG A 92 -16.40 -13.77 27.10
CA ARG A 92 -14.95 -13.93 27.28
C ARG A 92 -14.40 -14.90 26.25
N GLU A 93 -13.29 -14.54 25.63
CA GLU A 93 -12.61 -15.43 24.70
C GLU A 93 -11.77 -16.45 25.49
N TYR A 94 -11.74 -17.72 25.07
CA TYR A 94 -10.86 -18.76 25.59
C TYR A 94 -10.38 -19.66 24.47
N LEU A 95 -9.21 -20.26 24.66
CA LEU A 95 -8.69 -21.26 23.75
C LEU A 95 -9.08 -22.65 24.24
N MET A 96 -9.90 -23.33 23.45
CA MET A 96 -10.36 -24.68 23.77
C MET A 96 -9.58 -25.71 22.94
N THR A 97 -9.25 -26.84 23.55
CA THR A 97 -8.54 -27.96 22.92
C THR A 97 -9.52 -29.08 22.63
N MET A 98 -9.66 -29.44 21.35
CA MET A 98 -10.52 -30.53 20.89
C MET A 98 -9.84 -31.90 21.03
N LYS A 99 -10.59 -32.99 20.79
CA LYS A 99 -10.10 -34.37 20.96
C LYS A 99 -8.85 -34.69 20.13
N ASP A 100 -8.77 -34.10 18.93
CA ASP A 100 -7.65 -34.27 18.01
C ASP A 100 -6.45 -33.34 18.30
N GLY A 101 -6.54 -32.53 19.35
CA GLY A 101 -5.51 -31.57 19.75
C GLY A 101 -5.59 -30.21 19.07
N ARG A 102 -6.57 -29.96 18.18
CA ARG A 102 -6.81 -28.62 17.61
C ARG A 102 -7.15 -27.63 18.73
N LYS A 103 -6.52 -26.47 18.69
CA LYS A 103 -6.79 -25.33 19.57
C LYS A 103 -7.66 -24.33 18.83
N ILE A 104 -8.91 -24.15 19.28
CA ILE A 104 -9.92 -23.33 18.63
C ILE A 104 -10.34 -22.20 19.58
N PRO A 105 -10.38 -20.93 19.13
CA PRO A 105 -10.83 -19.82 19.95
C PRO A 105 -12.36 -19.82 20.05
N PHE A 106 -12.87 -19.79 21.27
CA PHE A 106 -14.30 -19.65 21.56
C PHE A 106 -14.59 -18.37 22.32
N GLU A 107 -15.65 -17.67 21.94
CA GLU A 107 -16.29 -16.64 22.75
C GLU A 107 -17.33 -17.31 23.65
N VAL A 108 -17.06 -17.34 24.95
CA VAL A 108 -17.85 -18.02 25.97
C VAL A 108 -18.65 -17.00 26.76
N ASN A 109 -19.96 -17.21 26.80
CA ASN A 109 -20.88 -16.49 27.65
C ASN A 109 -21.51 -17.48 28.64
N GLY A 110 -21.42 -17.16 29.93
CA GLY A 110 -21.91 -18.04 30.99
C GLY A 110 -23.00 -17.37 31.81
N ASP A 111 -23.89 -18.19 32.37
CA ASP A 111 -24.84 -17.75 33.40
C ASP A 111 -25.00 -18.81 34.50
N VAL A 112 -25.43 -18.38 35.67
CA VAL A 112 -25.65 -19.24 36.84
C VAL A 112 -27.12 -19.62 36.91
N LEU A 113 -27.40 -20.91 36.88
CA LEU A 113 -28.75 -21.44 37.09
C LEU A 113 -29.07 -21.44 38.58
N ARG A 114 -30.15 -20.75 38.95
CA ARG A 114 -30.63 -20.59 40.33
C ARG A 114 -32.03 -21.16 40.48
N SER A 115 -32.29 -21.79 41.62
CA SER A 115 -33.61 -22.26 42.03
C SER A 115 -34.51 -21.08 42.41
N GLU A 116 -35.81 -21.32 42.61
CA GLU A 116 -36.78 -20.26 43.01
C GLU A 116 -36.41 -19.54 44.31
N ASP A 117 -35.66 -20.20 45.19
CA ASP A 117 -35.12 -19.68 46.45
C ASP A 117 -33.81 -18.86 46.26
N GLY A 118 -33.31 -18.75 45.04
CA GLY A 118 -32.07 -18.04 44.70
C GLY A 118 -30.79 -18.88 44.87
N THR A 119 -30.91 -20.13 45.33
CA THR A 119 -29.77 -21.04 45.52
C THR A 119 -29.21 -21.46 44.15
N PRO A 120 -27.91 -21.25 43.87
CA PRO A 120 -27.31 -21.69 42.62
C PRO A 120 -27.22 -23.24 42.61
N PHE A 121 -27.59 -23.87 41.50
CA PHE A 121 -27.56 -25.34 41.37
C PHE A 121 -26.78 -25.83 40.14
N GLY A 122 -26.36 -24.94 39.26
CA GLY A 122 -25.57 -25.29 38.10
C GLY A 122 -25.18 -24.07 37.26
N LEU A 123 -24.41 -24.32 36.21
CA LEU A 123 -23.91 -23.29 35.31
C LEU A 123 -24.28 -23.65 33.88
N VAL A 124 -24.59 -22.66 33.06
CA VAL A 124 -24.80 -22.83 31.62
C VAL A 124 -23.80 -21.96 30.87
N PHE A 125 -23.20 -22.53 29.84
CA PHE A 125 -22.23 -21.87 28.98
C PHE A 125 -22.67 -22.00 27.54
N VAL A 126 -22.64 -20.87 26.83
CA VAL A 126 -22.78 -20.78 25.38
C VAL A 126 -21.42 -20.37 24.83
N CYS A 127 -20.81 -21.23 24.04
CA CYS A 127 -19.50 -21.04 23.45
C CYS A 127 -19.66 -20.91 21.94
N ARG A 128 -19.38 -19.73 21.39
CA ARG A 128 -19.38 -19.47 19.95
C ARG A 128 -17.98 -19.65 19.39
N ASP A 129 -17.85 -20.42 18.32
CA ASP A 129 -16.59 -20.49 17.56
C ASP A 129 -16.34 -19.14 16.88
N ILE A 130 -15.18 -18.54 17.14
CA ILE A 130 -14.78 -17.24 16.58
C ILE A 130 -13.55 -17.37 15.65
N THR A 131 -13.27 -18.57 15.15
CA THR A 131 -12.14 -18.83 14.24
C THR A 131 -12.20 -17.95 13.01
N ASP A 132 -13.34 -17.94 12.30
CA ASP A 132 -13.51 -17.14 11.09
C ASP A 132 -13.37 -15.64 11.37
N ARG A 133 -13.89 -15.17 12.52
CA ARG A 133 -13.74 -13.77 12.97
C ARG A 133 -12.26 -13.43 13.18
N LYS A 134 -11.52 -14.26 13.93
CA LYS A 134 -10.10 -14.05 14.21
C LYS A 134 -9.24 -14.11 12.94
N LEU A 135 -9.52 -15.03 12.03
CA LEU A 135 -8.82 -15.13 10.75
C LEU A 135 -9.07 -13.91 9.86
N ALA A 136 -10.30 -13.41 9.81
CA ALA A 136 -10.63 -12.20 9.08
C ALA A 136 -9.92 -10.96 9.67
N GLU A 137 -9.95 -10.80 11.00
CA GLU A 137 -9.24 -9.73 11.70
C GLU A 137 -7.73 -9.79 11.45
N GLU A 138 -7.11 -10.97 11.55
CA GLU A 138 -5.68 -11.16 11.30
C GLU A 138 -5.32 -10.87 9.83
N THR A 139 -6.18 -11.28 8.89
CA THR A 139 -5.99 -11.02 7.46
C THR A 139 -6.03 -9.52 7.16
N ILE A 140 -7.00 -8.80 7.75
CA ILE A 140 -7.08 -7.34 7.64
C ILE A 140 -5.83 -6.70 8.24
N HIS A 141 -5.42 -7.14 9.45
CA HIS A 141 -4.25 -6.59 10.12
C HIS A 141 -2.96 -6.80 9.32
N LYS A 142 -2.73 -8.02 8.79
CA LYS A 142 -1.58 -8.33 7.92
C LYS A 142 -1.60 -7.50 6.63
N SER A 143 -2.78 -7.36 6.01
CA SER A 143 -2.94 -6.56 4.79
C SER A 143 -2.64 -5.08 5.05
N TYR A 144 -3.13 -4.55 6.16
CA TYR A 144 -2.88 -3.17 6.58
C TYR A 144 -1.39 -2.93 6.83
N ALA A 145 -0.72 -3.80 7.61
CA ALA A 145 0.70 -3.69 7.89
C ALA A 145 1.56 -3.76 6.61
N LEU A 146 1.20 -4.64 5.66
CA LEU A 146 1.87 -4.74 4.37
C LEU A 146 1.72 -3.45 3.55
N LEU A 147 0.49 -2.94 3.42
CA LEU A 147 0.23 -1.69 2.68
C LEU A 147 0.97 -0.50 3.30
N GLN A 148 0.96 -0.40 4.64
CA GLN A 148 1.71 0.63 5.35
C GLN A 148 3.21 0.52 5.07
N SER A 149 3.79 -0.69 5.13
CA SER A 149 5.21 -0.90 4.82
C SER A 149 5.57 -0.50 3.38
N VAL A 150 4.69 -0.75 2.41
CA VAL A 150 4.92 -0.37 1.00
C VAL A 150 4.93 1.16 0.86
N VAL A 151 3.95 1.83 1.46
CA VAL A 151 3.83 3.30 1.44
C VAL A 151 5.03 3.98 2.12
N GLU A 152 5.47 3.47 3.27
CA GLU A 152 6.61 4.03 4.01
C GLU A 152 7.97 3.72 3.38
N SER A 153 8.11 2.58 2.68
CA SER A 153 9.38 2.23 2.03
C SER A 153 9.75 3.17 0.87
N SER A 154 8.79 3.92 0.34
CA SER A 154 8.97 4.82 -0.81
C SER A 154 9.59 6.15 -0.38
N LYS A 155 10.90 6.15 -0.08
CA LYS A 155 11.62 7.33 0.44
C LYS A 155 11.73 8.51 -0.51
N GLU A 156 11.66 8.28 -1.82
CA GLU A 156 11.76 9.33 -2.85
C GLU A 156 10.39 9.91 -3.25
N ILE A 157 9.30 9.25 -2.84
CA ILE A 157 7.94 9.63 -3.22
C ILE A 157 7.22 10.16 -1.98
N VAL A 158 6.67 11.35 -2.08
CA VAL A 158 5.78 11.92 -1.07
C VAL A 158 4.39 11.37 -1.33
N ILE A 159 3.78 10.74 -0.34
CA ILE A 159 2.48 10.09 -0.48
C ILE A 159 1.55 10.62 0.62
N PHE A 160 0.38 11.11 0.22
CA PHE A 160 -0.67 11.45 1.18
C PHE A 160 -2.07 11.35 0.58
N ALA A 161 -3.06 11.28 1.47
CA ALA A 161 -4.47 11.21 1.15
C ALA A 161 -5.24 12.28 1.94
N LEU A 162 -6.19 12.93 1.27
CA LEU A 162 -7.05 13.95 1.85
C LEU A 162 -8.53 13.58 1.70
N ASP A 163 -9.37 14.00 2.65
CA ASP A 163 -10.82 13.91 2.53
C ASP A 163 -11.42 15.05 1.68
N ARG A 164 -12.74 15.08 1.55
CA ARG A 164 -13.47 16.14 0.81
C ARG A 164 -13.34 17.54 1.43
N GLN A 165 -12.86 17.64 2.67
CA GLN A 165 -12.58 18.89 3.38
C GLN A 165 -11.07 19.21 3.43
N TYR A 166 -10.27 18.51 2.60
CA TYR A 166 -8.81 18.64 2.53
C TYR A 166 -8.07 18.26 3.81
N ARG A 167 -8.69 17.44 4.67
CA ARG A 167 -8.07 16.95 5.91
C ARG A 167 -7.29 15.68 5.66
N TYR A 168 -6.13 15.56 6.29
CA TYR A 168 -5.28 14.37 6.15
C TYR A 168 -5.99 13.10 6.63
N ILE A 169 -6.13 12.12 5.72
CA ILE A 169 -6.58 10.76 6.03
C ILE A 169 -5.39 9.85 6.26
N ALA A 170 -4.33 10.02 5.47
CA ALA A 170 -3.09 9.26 5.55
C ALA A 170 -1.94 10.05 4.93
N PHE A 171 -0.71 9.76 5.35
CA PHE A 171 0.51 10.27 4.72
C PHE A 171 1.70 9.40 5.15
N ASN A 172 2.74 9.35 4.31
CA ASN A 172 4.00 8.69 4.67
C ASN A 172 4.96 9.63 5.43
N GLU A 173 6.01 9.07 6.02
CA GLU A 173 7.04 9.81 6.76
C GLU A 173 7.69 10.90 5.90
N ASN A 174 7.98 10.58 4.63
CA ASN A 174 8.56 11.54 3.68
C ASN A 174 7.68 12.78 3.46
N HIS A 175 6.35 12.63 3.45
CA HIS A 175 5.44 13.78 3.41
C HIS A 175 5.55 14.64 4.66
N SER A 176 5.58 14.02 5.84
CA SER A 176 5.76 14.74 7.11
C SER A 176 7.07 15.53 7.14
N GLU A 177 8.18 14.91 6.73
CA GLU A 177 9.48 15.58 6.61
C GLU A 177 9.46 16.71 5.58
N THR A 178 8.80 16.50 4.44
CA THR A 178 8.66 17.51 3.38
C THR A 178 7.87 18.73 3.88
N MET A 179 6.77 18.52 4.62
CA MET A 179 5.99 19.61 5.23
C MET A 179 6.80 20.40 6.26
N LYS A 180 7.63 19.73 7.07
CA LYS A 180 8.54 20.40 7.99
C LYS A 180 9.62 21.20 7.26
N ARG A 181 10.22 20.63 6.21
CA ARG A 181 11.27 21.29 5.43
C ARG A 181 10.76 22.53 4.69
N ILE A 182 9.60 22.44 4.03
CA ILE A 182 9.07 23.51 3.18
C ILE A 182 8.34 24.58 3.99
N TRP A 183 7.51 24.17 4.97
CA TRP A 183 6.62 25.09 5.68
C TRP A 183 6.85 25.16 7.20
N GLY A 184 7.74 24.34 7.76
CA GLY A 184 7.98 24.27 9.20
C GLY A 184 6.79 23.75 9.99
N ALA A 185 5.96 22.91 9.37
CA ALA A 185 4.69 22.44 9.94
C ALA A 185 4.77 20.98 10.39
N ASP A 186 4.36 20.74 11.64
CA ASP A 186 4.10 19.39 12.16
C ASP A 186 2.65 19.01 11.82
N ILE A 187 2.49 18.20 10.77
CA ILE A 187 1.17 17.76 10.30
C ILE A 187 0.58 16.67 11.20
N VAL A 188 -0.76 16.67 11.31
CA VAL A 188 -1.51 15.68 12.08
C VAL A 188 -2.70 15.18 11.25
N LEU A 189 -3.06 13.90 11.41
CA LEU A 189 -4.26 13.35 10.80
C LEU A 189 -5.51 14.16 11.21
N GLY A 190 -6.40 14.41 10.26
CA GLY A 190 -7.59 15.24 10.44
C GLY A 190 -7.37 16.76 10.35
N SER A 191 -6.13 17.25 10.34
CA SER A 191 -5.86 18.69 10.08
C SER A 191 -5.95 19.01 8.58
N SER A 192 -6.37 20.23 8.24
CA SER A 192 -6.51 20.65 6.84
C SER A 192 -5.16 21.02 6.24
N MET A 193 -4.79 20.43 5.11
CA MET A 193 -3.53 20.74 4.44
C MET A 193 -3.40 22.22 4.06
N LEU A 194 -4.52 22.86 3.69
CA LEU A 194 -4.52 24.25 3.24
C LEU A 194 -4.18 25.27 4.35
N GLU A 195 -4.30 24.87 5.62
CA GLU A 195 -3.96 25.72 6.76
C GLU A 195 -2.44 25.90 6.92
N TYR A 196 -1.64 24.93 6.47
CA TYR A 196 -0.18 24.97 6.58
C TYR A 196 0.50 25.74 5.44
N ILE A 197 -0.19 25.93 4.31
CA ILE A 197 0.36 26.63 3.15
C ILE A 197 0.28 28.14 3.38
N LYS A 198 1.41 28.75 3.75
CA LYS A 198 1.50 30.20 4.05
C LYS A 198 1.37 31.08 2.80
N ASN A 199 1.90 30.63 1.66
CA ASN A 199 1.85 31.40 0.42
C ASN A 199 0.43 31.35 -0.20
N PRO A 200 -0.26 32.49 -0.38
CA PRO A 200 -1.60 32.53 -0.96
C PRO A 200 -1.68 31.96 -2.38
N GLU A 201 -0.64 32.14 -3.19
CA GLU A 201 -0.61 31.66 -4.58
C GLU A 201 -0.56 30.13 -4.62
N ASP A 202 0.33 29.53 -3.82
CA ASP A 202 0.49 28.08 -3.74
C ASP A 202 -0.76 27.43 -3.11
N ARG A 203 -1.35 28.08 -2.11
CA ARG A 203 -2.60 27.60 -1.48
C ARG A 203 -3.76 27.56 -2.48
N MET A 204 -3.87 28.58 -3.34
CA MET A 204 -4.91 28.64 -4.37
C MET A 204 -4.67 27.58 -5.46
N LYS A 205 -3.42 27.38 -5.87
CA LYS A 205 -3.04 26.31 -6.82
C LYS A 205 -3.38 24.93 -6.27
N ALA A 206 -2.93 24.61 -5.05
CA ALA A 206 -3.22 23.35 -4.38
C ALA A 206 -4.73 23.11 -4.28
N LYS A 207 -5.51 24.11 -3.84
CA LYS A 207 -6.97 24.01 -3.76
C LYS A 207 -7.61 23.69 -5.11
N ASN A 208 -7.22 24.37 -6.19
CA ASN A 208 -7.77 24.11 -7.52
C ASN A 208 -7.46 22.69 -8.00
N ASN A 209 -6.24 22.19 -7.74
CA ASN A 209 -5.86 20.82 -8.08
C ASN A 209 -6.64 19.79 -7.25
N PHE A 210 -6.82 20.04 -5.94
CA PHE A 210 -7.64 19.18 -5.08
C PHE A 210 -9.10 19.14 -5.55
N ASP A 211 -9.69 20.29 -5.89
CA ASP A 211 -11.06 20.38 -6.40
C ASP A 211 -11.22 19.62 -7.73
N CYS A 212 -10.23 19.70 -8.62
CA CYS A 212 -10.21 18.94 -9.87
C CYS A 212 -10.19 17.43 -9.59
N ALA A 213 -9.35 16.96 -8.67
CA ALA A 213 -9.27 15.56 -8.31
C ALA A 213 -10.58 15.08 -7.66
N LEU A 214 -11.14 15.86 -6.73
CA LEU A 214 -12.41 15.59 -6.06
C LEU A 214 -13.62 15.58 -7.01
N SER A 215 -13.49 16.15 -8.21
CA SER A 215 -14.49 16.01 -9.29
C SER A 215 -14.48 14.63 -9.97
N GLY A 216 -13.55 13.74 -9.58
CA GLY A 216 -13.41 12.39 -10.11
C GLY A 216 -12.36 12.25 -11.22
N LYS A 217 -11.49 13.25 -11.43
CA LYS A 217 -10.47 13.23 -12.49
C LYS A 217 -9.10 12.85 -11.93
N SER A 218 -8.45 11.88 -12.58
CA SER A 218 -7.02 11.63 -12.38
C SER A 218 -6.19 12.47 -13.36
N PHE A 219 -5.17 13.15 -12.86
CA PHE A 219 -4.28 13.94 -13.71
C PHE A 219 -2.89 14.09 -13.09
N LYS A 220 -1.96 14.53 -13.94
CA LYS A 220 -0.56 14.74 -13.59
C LYS A 220 -0.17 16.17 -13.93
N VAL A 221 0.55 16.83 -13.04
CA VAL A 221 1.03 18.21 -13.24
C VAL A 221 2.45 18.33 -12.70
N SER A 222 3.25 19.21 -13.31
CA SER A 222 4.58 19.54 -12.79
C SER A 222 4.57 20.96 -12.27
N GLU A 223 4.80 21.12 -10.98
CA GLU A 223 4.69 22.41 -10.29
C GLU A 223 5.89 22.66 -9.41
N ALA A 224 6.12 23.93 -9.06
CA ALA A 224 7.20 24.32 -8.17
C ALA A 224 6.60 24.82 -6.86
N TYR A 225 6.82 24.07 -5.78
CA TYR A 225 6.37 24.38 -4.43
C TYR A 225 7.58 24.80 -3.57
N GLY A 226 7.36 25.77 -2.67
CA GLY A 226 8.42 26.26 -1.80
C GLY A 226 8.16 27.66 -1.24
N ASP A 227 8.64 27.93 -0.03
CA ASP A 227 8.74 29.31 0.46
C ASP A 227 9.95 30.00 -0.19
N THR A 228 9.75 31.21 -0.71
CA THR A 228 10.81 32.09 -1.22
C THR A 228 11.98 32.31 -0.26
N ALA A 229 11.77 32.13 1.06
CA ALA A 229 12.79 32.31 2.08
C ALA A 229 13.59 31.05 2.44
N LEU A 230 13.14 29.84 2.06
CA LEU A 230 13.75 28.57 2.51
C LEU A 230 14.31 27.75 1.33
N GLU A 231 13.44 27.22 0.46
CA GLU A 231 13.85 26.37 -0.66
C GLU A 231 12.69 26.22 -1.66
N ARG A 232 12.97 26.33 -2.98
CA ARG A 232 11.98 26.11 -4.05
C ARG A 232 12.37 24.88 -4.87
N ARG A 233 11.48 23.88 -4.89
CA ARG A 233 11.70 22.60 -5.57
C ARG A 233 10.64 22.31 -6.60
N TYR A 234 10.98 21.48 -7.58
CA TYR A 234 10.08 21.04 -8.64
C TYR A 234 9.54 19.66 -8.32
N TYR A 235 8.22 19.56 -8.24
CA TYR A 235 7.51 18.32 -8.00
C TYR A 235 6.71 17.91 -9.23
N GLU A 236 6.71 16.61 -9.47
CA GLU A 236 5.82 15.97 -10.41
C GLU A 236 4.71 15.27 -9.63
N ASP A 237 3.52 15.86 -9.69
CA ASP A 237 2.40 15.52 -8.83
C ASP A 237 1.38 14.70 -9.62
N ILE A 238 0.93 13.60 -9.02
CA ILE A 238 -0.14 12.76 -9.56
C ILE A 238 -1.31 12.81 -8.57
N TYR A 239 -2.45 13.29 -9.05
CA TYR A 239 -3.68 13.41 -8.28
C TYR A 239 -4.66 12.32 -8.72
N ASN A 240 -5.19 11.55 -7.77
CA ASN A 240 -6.20 10.52 -8.03
C ASN A 240 -7.37 10.61 -7.03
N PRO A 241 -8.63 10.53 -7.47
CA PRO A 241 -9.77 10.45 -6.55
C PRO A 241 -9.78 9.13 -5.78
N ILE A 242 -10.21 9.17 -4.52
CA ILE A 242 -10.58 8.00 -3.73
C ILE A 242 -12.08 7.81 -3.89
N ILE A 243 -12.47 6.63 -4.39
CA ILE A 243 -13.86 6.30 -4.71
C ILE A 243 -14.32 5.17 -3.78
N ASP A 244 -15.49 5.32 -3.17
CA ASP A 244 -16.11 4.27 -2.35
C ASP A 244 -16.78 3.17 -3.20
N GLU A 245 -17.29 2.13 -2.55
CA GLU A 245 -17.99 1.02 -3.22
C GLU A 245 -19.25 1.46 -3.99
N ASN A 246 -19.82 2.62 -3.65
CA ASN A 246 -21.01 3.19 -4.28
C ASN A 246 -20.66 4.13 -5.46
N GLY A 247 -19.38 4.32 -5.77
CA GLY A 247 -18.94 5.23 -6.83
C GLY A 247 -18.85 6.70 -6.41
N ASN A 248 -18.99 7.02 -5.12
CA ASN A 248 -18.85 8.39 -4.63
C ASN A 248 -17.38 8.72 -4.36
N VAL A 249 -16.97 9.94 -4.75
CA VAL A 249 -15.65 10.45 -4.39
C VAL A 249 -15.65 10.85 -2.91
N ILE A 250 -14.85 10.14 -2.11
CA ILE A 250 -14.72 10.35 -0.66
C ILE A 250 -13.43 11.10 -0.28
N GLY A 251 -12.50 11.25 -1.21
CA GLY A 251 -11.24 11.95 -1.00
C GLY A 251 -10.35 11.96 -2.23
N LEU A 252 -9.06 12.25 -2.05
CA LEU A 252 -8.04 12.13 -3.08
C LEU A 252 -6.73 11.57 -2.51
N THR A 253 -5.93 10.94 -3.35
CA THR A 253 -4.54 10.54 -3.09
C THR A 253 -3.60 11.35 -3.97
N LEU A 254 -2.44 11.67 -3.42
CA LEU A 254 -1.39 12.41 -4.10
C LEU A 254 -0.06 11.67 -3.97
N PHE A 255 0.64 11.61 -5.09
CA PHE A 255 2.00 11.13 -5.18
C PHE A 255 2.83 12.27 -5.77
N LEU A 256 3.83 12.75 -5.04
CA LEU A 256 4.74 13.78 -5.52
C LEU A 256 6.15 13.20 -5.60
N THR A 257 6.77 13.38 -6.76
CA THR A 257 8.17 13.02 -6.96
C THR A 257 8.97 14.30 -7.12
N ASP A 258 10.01 14.47 -6.30
CA ASP A 258 10.95 15.57 -6.48
C ASP A 258 11.78 15.33 -7.75
N VAL A 259 11.63 16.22 -8.72
CA VAL A 259 12.34 16.15 -10.01
C VAL A 259 13.34 17.29 -10.17
N THR A 260 13.69 17.98 -9.08
CA THR A 260 14.58 19.14 -9.10
C THR A 260 15.96 18.78 -9.69
N ASP A 261 16.63 17.77 -9.12
CA ASP A 261 17.95 17.35 -9.58
C ASP A 261 17.93 16.84 -11.01
N ARG A 262 16.87 16.08 -11.37
CA ARG A 262 16.68 15.58 -12.74
C ARG A 262 16.55 16.73 -13.73
N ARG A 263 15.75 17.75 -13.40
CA ARG A 263 15.55 18.92 -14.26
C ARG A 263 16.81 19.77 -14.40
N LEU A 264 17.55 19.97 -13.31
CA LEU A 264 18.82 20.71 -13.36
C LEU A 264 19.85 19.98 -14.23
N ALA A 265 19.95 18.66 -14.09
CA ALA A 265 20.83 17.83 -14.92
C ALA A 265 20.42 17.83 -16.40
N GLU A 266 19.13 17.75 -16.70
CA GLU A 266 18.59 17.83 -18.06
C GLU A 266 18.94 19.19 -18.71
N ALA A 267 18.72 20.30 -17.99
CA ALA A 267 19.02 21.64 -18.48
C ALA A 267 20.52 21.87 -18.73
N GLU A 268 21.39 21.40 -17.83
CA GLU A 268 22.84 21.49 -18.02
C GLU A 268 23.30 20.63 -19.20
N ARG A 269 22.72 19.44 -19.39
CA ARG A 269 23.01 18.58 -20.54
C ARG A 269 22.64 19.26 -21.85
N GLU A 270 21.46 19.88 -21.93
CA GLU A 270 21.02 20.62 -23.12
C GLU A 270 21.96 21.79 -23.44
N LYS A 271 22.40 22.53 -22.42
CA LYS A 271 23.36 23.61 -22.56
C LYS A 271 24.70 23.10 -23.11
N ILE A 272 25.24 22.01 -22.56
CA ILE A 272 26.50 21.39 -23.04
C ILE A 272 26.34 20.90 -24.49
N ILE A 273 25.21 20.30 -24.85
CA ILE A 273 24.93 19.87 -26.23
C ILE A 273 24.95 21.08 -27.17
N ALA A 274 24.32 22.19 -26.79
CA ALA A 274 24.32 23.41 -27.58
C ALA A 274 25.75 23.98 -27.74
N GLU A 275 26.55 24.01 -26.67
CA GLU A 275 27.95 24.45 -26.71
C GLU A 275 28.82 23.55 -27.60
N LEU A 276 28.64 22.22 -27.53
CA LEU A 276 29.35 21.26 -28.40
C LEU A 276 28.95 21.41 -29.87
N GLN A 277 27.67 21.61 -30.17
CA GLN A 277 27.20 21.87 -31.54
C GLN A 277 27.80 23.16 -32.07
N GLN A 278 27.85 24.21 -31.25
CA GLN A 278 28.50 25.47 -31.63
C GLN A 278 30.00 25.28 -31.87
N ALA A 279 30.72 24.54 -31.01
CA ALA A 279 32.14 24.26 -31.19
C ALA A 279 32.42 23.44 -32.46
N LEU A 280 31.60 22.41 -32.74
CA LEU A 280 31.69 21.61 -33.97
C LEU A 280 31.44 22.45 -35.23
N SER A 281 30.51 23.40 -35.18
CA SER A 281 30.24 24.30 -36.32
C SER A 281 31.44 25.22 -36.66
N GLN A 282 32.32 25.49 -35.68
CA GLN A 282 33.53 26.29 -35.87
C GLN A 282 34.72 25.47 -36.38
N VAL A 283 34.64 24.14 -36.37
CA VAL A 283 35.63 23.28 -37.01
C VAL A 283 35.42 23.37 -38.52
N LYS A 284 36.32 24.07 -39.21
CA LYS A 284 36.30 24.19 -40.67
C LYS A 284 36.46 22.79 -41.30
N THR A 285 35.37 22.16 -41.68
CA THR A 285 35.39 20.94 -42.48
C THR A 285 35.24 21.31 -43.95
N LEU A 286 36.23 20.97 -44.78
CA LEU A 286 36.04 20.94 -46.24
C LEU A 286 35.09 19.79 -46.57
N SER A 287 33.81 20.10 -46.74
CA SER A 287 32.77 19.11 -47.07
C SER A 287 32.01 19.52 -48.33
N GLY A 288 31.64 18.53 -49.16
CA GLY A 288 30.86 18.73 -50.38
C GLY A 288 31.69 18.65 -51.67
N LEU A 289 31.03 18.90 -52.81
CA LEU A 289 31.68 18.95 -54.13
C LEU A 289 32.45 20.26 -54.26
N LEU A 290 33.78 20.17 -54.27
CA LEU A 290 34.65 21.33 -54.45
C LEU A 290 34.87 21.59 -55.96
N PRO A 291 34.45 22.75 -56.48
CA PRO A 291 34.61 23.08 -57.89
C PRO A 291 36.09 23.40 -58.22
N ILE A 292 36.76 22.45 -58.87
CA ILE A 292 38.16 22.59 -59.32
C ILE A 292 38.21 22.73 -60.84
N CYS A 293 38.95 23.72 -61.33
CA CYS A 293 39.14 23.92 -62.77
C CYS A 293 39.90 22.74 -63.36
N ALA A 294 39.33 22.09 -64.38
CA ALA A 294 39.94 20.93 -65.02
C ALA A 294 41.31 21.24 -65.65
N SER A 295 41.51 22.47 -66.14
CA SER A 295 42.72 22.91 -66.84
C SER A 295 43.84 23.35 -65.87
N CYS A 296 43.60 24.36 -65.03
CA CYS A 296 44.63 24.96 -64.19
C CYS A 296 44.65 24.47 -62.74
N LYS A 297 43.72 23.56 -62.38
CA LYS A 297 43.57 22.98 -61.03
C LYS A 297 43.38 23.98 -59.89
N LYS A 298 42.95 25.22 -60.17
CA LYS A 298 42.48 26.16 -59.15
C LYS A 298 41.12 25.74 -58.61
N ILE A 299 40.80 26.11 -57.37
CA ILE A 299 39.52 25.87 -56.70
C ILE A 299 38.72 27.18 -56.58
N ARG A 300 37.40 27.11 -56.80
CA ARG A 300 36.51 28.27 -56.65
C ARG A 300 35.99 28.36 -55.21
N ASP A 301 36.08 29.53 -54.61
CA ASP A 301 35.45 29.81 -53.31
C ASP A 301 33.96 30.16 -53.44
N ASP A 302 33.29 30.30 -52.29
CA ASP A 302 31.86 30.61 -52.21
C ASP A 302 31.52 32.01 -52.75
N LYS A 303 32.52 32.88 -52.92
CA LYS A 303 32.41 34.22 -53.50
C LYS A 303 32.69 34.23 -55.02
N GLY A 304 33.00 33.07 -55.59
CA GLY A 304 33.25 32.91 -57.03
C GLY A 304 34.70 33.14 -57.47
N TYR A 305 35.63 33.42 -56.55
CA TYR A 305 37.03 33.65 -56.87
C TYR A 305 37.82 32.34 -56.96
N TRP A 306 38.81 32.31 -57.85
CA TRP A 306 39.66 31.13 -58.08
C TRP A 306 40.99 31.23 -57.35
N HIS A 307 41.26 30.28 -56.46
CA HIS A 307 42.45 30.19 -55.63
C HIS A 307 43.29 28.97 -55.97
N GLN A 308 44.56 28.96 -55.57
CA GLN A 308 45.34 27.72 -55.58
C GLN A 308 44.71 26.75 -54.57
N VAL A 309 44.53 25.49 -54.97
CA VAL A 309 43.90 24.46 -54.11
C VAL A 309 44.61 24.35 -52.77
N GLU A 310 45.94 24.35 -52.79
CA GLU A 310 46.78 24.21 -51.60
C GLU A 310 46.51 25.33 -50.58
N LEU A 311 46.50 26.59 -51.04
CA LEU A 311 46.22 27.76 -50.19
C LEU A 311 44.80 27.70 -49.62
N TYR A 312 43.83 27.40 -50.50
CA TYR A 312 42.43 27.27 -50.11
C TYR A 312 42.21 26.18 -49.05
N VAL A 313 42.90 25.03 -49.19
CA VAL A 313 42.80 23.91 -48.25
C VAL A 313 43.54 24.20 -46.96
N ARG A 314 44.74 24.78 -47.02
CA ARG A 314 45.51 25.17 -45.84
C ARG A 314 44.77 26.19 -44.96
N ASP A 315 44.12 27.18 -45.56
CA ASP A 315 43.39 28.21 -44.79
C ASP A 315 42.10 27.67 -44.14
N ARG A 316 41.63 26.50 -44.59
CA ARG A 316 40.40 25.86 -44.13
C ARG A 316 40.62 24.54 -43.39
N THR A 317 41.85 24.06 -43.26
CA THR A 317 42.18 22.80 -42.57
C THR A 317 43.48 22.93 -41.80
N LYS A 318 43.94 21.86 -41.16
CA LYS A 318 45.28 21.78 -40.55
C LYS A 318 46.32 21.14 -41.47
N ALA A 319 46.05 21.03 -42.77
CA ALA A 319 46.94 20.37 -43.71
C ALA A 319 48.14 21.26 -44.08
N GLU A 320 49.33 20.68 -44.06
CA GLU A 320 50.56 21.28 -44.57
C GLU A 320 50.95 20.60 -45.89
N PHE A 321 51.49 21.38 -46.83
CA PHE A 321 51.81 20.91 -48.18
C PHE A 321 53.31 21.03 -48.44
N SER A 322 53.90 19.98 -49.01
CA SER A 322 55.26 19.98 -49.58
C SER A 322 55.18 19.84 -51.10
N HIS A 323 56.01 20.57 -51.83
CA HIS A 323 56.06 20.49 -53.30
C HIS A 323 57.13 19.50 -53.78
N GLY A 324 56.74 18.62 -54.71
CA GLY A 324 57.64 17.70 -55.40
C GLY A 324 57.22 17.55 -56.86
N ILE A 325 58.12 17.04 -57.70
CA ILE A 325 57.84 16.79 -59.11
C ILE A 325 57.59 15.29 -59.27
N CYS A 326 56.38 14.90 -59.70
CA CYS A 326 56.08 13.49 -59.93
C CYS A 326 56.87 12.95 -61.14
N PRO A 327 57.10 11.63 -61.21
CA PRO A 327 57.70 10.93 -62.34
C PRO A 327 57.29 11.44 -63.73
N ASP A 328 55.99 11.54 -64.00
CA ASP A 328 55.47 11.93 -65.31
C ASP A 328 55.79 13.39 -65.65
N CYS A 329 55.68 14.28 -64.66
CA CYS A 329 56.03 15.68 -64.82
C CYS A 329 57.55 15.86 -64.98
N ALA A 330 58.35 15.09 -64.25
CA ALA A 330 59.80 15.11 -64.38
C ALA A 330 60.23 14.62 -65.76
N GLN A 331 59.63 13.53 -66.25
CA GLN A 331 59.88 13.01 -67.60
C GLN A 331 59.46 14.01 -68.70
N ARG A 332 58.36 14.73 -68.51
CA ARG A 332 57.84 15.69 -69.49
C ARG A 332 58.59 17.03 -69.49
N LEU A 333 58.95 17.55 -68.31
CA LEU A 333 59.55 18.88 -68.16
C LEU A 333 61.08 18.84 -68.16
N TYR A 334 61.67 17.72 -67.74
CA TYR A 334 63.13 17.51 -67.63
C TYR A 334 63.54 16.16 -68.24
N PRO A 335 63.19 15.89 -69.52
CA PRO A 335 63.42 14.59 -70.16
C PRO A 335 64.90 14.18 -70.17
N GLU A 336 65.83 15.12 -70.30
CA GLU A 336 67.28 14.84 -70.30
C GLU A 336 67.83 14.33 -68.95
N TYR A 337 67.18 14.68 -67.83
CA TYR A 337 67.59 14.24 -66.50
C TYR A 337 66.81 13.01 -66.02
N TYR A 338 65.78 12.61 -66.77
CA TYR A 338 64.90 11.50 -66.43
C TYR A 338 65.38 10.20 -67.07
N THR A 339 66.49 9.65 -66.57
CA THR A 339 66.92 8.30 -66.95
C THR A 339 66.05 7.28 -66.21
N LYS A 340 65.19 6.57 -66.95
CA LYS A 340 64.48 5.39 -66.42
C LYS A 340 65.53 4.40 -65.89
N LYS A 341 65.58 4.22 -64.57
CA LYS A 341 66.17 3.04 -63.97
C LYS A 341 65.20 1.87 -64.08
#